data_AF-A0A8F5BUZ3-F1
#
_entry.id   AF-A0A8F5BUZ3-F1
#
_cell.length_a   1.000
_cell.length_b   1.000
_cell.length_c   1.000
_cell.angle_alpha   90.00
_cell.angle_beta   90.00
_cell.angle_gamma   90.00
#
_symmetry.space_group_name_H-M   'P 1'
#
loop_
_entity.id
_entity.type
_entity.pdbx_description
1 polymer ?
#
loop_
_entity_poly.entity_id
_entity_poly.type
_entity_poly.pdbx_seq_one_letter_code
_entity_poly.pdbx_strand_id
1 'polypeptide(L)'
;MEELLMSLRLKVLYPLTGGYNRHSKNQFYEEFVRPTEIKGLWRWWNRVLFNTASYANGGKLYTYDSIDKLFEDVFGSEDRKSAVRLEVISEEGSNFELPEVELDKVADYLKGYKGKITLDYKDSLIVKAGNTQIPIYSKSNVNIDENKELVFRNNLLKFELLGFSSIEIDATKISDKMVIEEILRDLITDYLEYFSIKPEIEFTLNIYLDKNRRQENFDARLKFALYSLLIYILLGGIGRKTSRGFGSLSLIDVKCYNEICKEIEDSVKKFLKISNEDDLRIKIYSILDSIKTSYTNIQCIGNNVLSEINPKRNVVYFISNDLLKIGKINDKEKVLANIYSAVSSEGSCIKSIIQDDKYKIKSFLVAFGGYRKVKKEDIKWIRNFLCENCETVPSFNIVDFPPNGNSPMSEYVLHYKHRSSLLRFKLISDKENNSYLISYILYSSYFKKIDIKLVSDILGKLTSCVCDLQ
;
A
#
# COMPACT_ATOMS: atom_id res chain seq x y z
N MET A 1 0.61 -29.79 -18.20
CA MET A 1 1.92 -29.98 -17.54
C MET A 1 2.35 -28.63 -17.04
N GLU A 2 2.68 -28.53 -15.76
CA GLU A 2 3.12 -27.28 -15.14
C GLU A 2 4.62 -27.12 -15.32
N GLU A 3 5.06 -25.94 -15.76
CA GLU A 3 6.48 -25.61 -15.92
C GLU A 3 6.83 -24.30 -15.21
N LEU A 4 8.08 -24.15 -14.80
CA LEU A 4 8.59 -22.87 -14.31
C LEU A 4 8.65 -21.90 -15.50
N LEU A 5 7.92 -20.79 -15.41
CA LEU A 5 7.87 -19.75 -16.43
C LEU A 5 8.98 -18.71 -16.20
N MET A 6 9.05 -18.17 -14.99
CA MET A 6 9.98 -17.10 -14.61
C MET A 6 10.30 -17.20 -13.13
N SER A 7 11.53 -16.83 -12.77
CA SER A 7 11.96 -16.64 -11.38
C SER A 7 12.43 -15.20 -11.20
N LEU A 8 11.94 -14.54 -10.15
CA LEU A 8 12.27 -13.16 -9.80
C LEU A 8 12.86 -13.15 -8.41
N ARG A 9 14.13 -12.72 -8.26
CA ARG A 9 14.67 -12.38 -6.94
C ARG A 9 14.30 -10.95 -6.63
N LEU A 10 13.58 -10.76 -5.54
CA LEU A 10 13.01 -9.50 -5.12
C LEU A 10 13.47 -9.16 -3.70
N LYS A 11 13.47 -7.87 -3.44
CA LYS A 11 13.76 -7.27 -2.15
C LYS A 11 12.57 -6.44 -1.72
N VAL A 12 12.18 -6.53 -0.46
CA VAL A 12 11.14 -5.69 0.12
C VAL A 12 11.69 -4.90 1.31
N LEU A 13 11.35 -3.61 1.34
CA LEU A 13 11.81 -2.68 2.38
C LEU A 13 10.70 -2.42 3.41
N TYR A 14 10.99 -2.61 4.70
CA TYR A 14 10.05 -2.50 5.84
C TYR A 14 8.66 -3.06 5.54
N PRO A 15 8.50 -4.36 5.20
CA PRO A 15 7.19 -4.95 4.96
C PRO A 15 6.35 -4.97 6.24
N LEU A 16 5.10 -4.50 6.12
CA LEU A 16 4.10 -4.53 7.19
C LEU A 16 3.03 -5.58 6.85
N THR A 17 3.48 -6.80 6.57
CA THR A 17 2.61 -7.92 6.19
C THR A 17 1.76 -8.36 7.38
N GLY A 18 0.50 -8.72 7.13
CA GLY A 18 -0.43 -9.11 8.18
C GLY A 18 -0.88 -10.56 8.04
N GLY A 19 -0.64 -11.35 9.09
CA GLY A 19 -1.27 -12.66 9.30
C GLY A 19 -2.66 -12.53 9.92
N TYR A 20 -3.13 -13.61 10.57
CA TYR A 20 -4.43 -13.62 11.24
C TYR A 20 -4.51 -12.64 12.42
N ASN A 21 -3.39 -12.39 13.10
CA ASN A 21 -3.22 -11.40 14.16
C ASN A 21 -2.88 -10.00 13.62
N ARG A 22 -2.83 -9.82 12.28
CA ARG A 22 -2.47 -8.57 11.58
C ARG A 22 -0.99 -8.17 11.69
N HIS A 23 -0.12 -9.08 12.14
CA HIS A 23 1.34 -8.93 12.20
C HIS A 23 2.05 -9.93 11.29
N SER A 24 3.33 -9.69 11.01
CA SER A 24 4.20 -10.57 10.20
C SER A 24 4.64 -11.83 10.94
N LYS A 25 4.65 -11.76 12.27
CA LYS A 25 5.08 -12.81 13.18
C LYS A 25 3.95 -13.12 14.16
N ASN A 26 3.79 -14.40 14.47
CA ASN A 26 2.83 -14.87 15.46
C ASN A 26 3.40 -16.07 16.24
N GLN A 27 2.67 -16.54 17.26
CA GLN A 27 3.07 -17.67 18.11
C GLN A 27 3.36 -18.99 17.37
N PHE A 28 2.93 -19.13 16.11
CA PHE A 28 3.07 -20.36 15.33
C PHE A 28 4.06 -20.25 14.17
N TYR A 29 4.17 -19.09 13.53
CA TYR A 29 5.03 -18.89 12.36
C TYR A 29 5.39 -17.42 12.13
N GLU A 30 6.39 -17.21 11.28
CA GLU A 30 6.77 -15.91 10.72
C GLU A 30 6.53 -15.94 9.19
N GLU A 31 5.79 -14.97 8.67
CA GLU A 31 5.48 -14.87 7.23
C GLU A 31 5.48 -13.40 6.79
N PHE A 32 6.62 -12.92 6.33
CA PHE A 32 6.73 -11.54 5.83
C PHE A 32 6.25 -11.34 4.40
N VAL A 33 6.11 -12.41 3.63
CA VAL A 33 5.74 -12.32 2.22
C VAL A 33 4.66 -13.34 1.92
N ARG A 34 3.43 -12.86 1.74
CA ARG A 34 2.26 -13.71 1.49
C ARG A 34 2.06 -13.90 -0.03
N PRO A 35 2.15 -15.12 -0.58
CA PRO A 35 1.88 -15.37 -2.00
C PRO A 35 0.48 -14.91 -2.43
N THR A 36 -0.50 -15.02 -1.52
CA THR A 36 -1.88 -14.60 -1.74
C THR A 36 -2.00 -13.08 -1.88
N GLU A 37 -1.27 -12.29 -1.09
CA GLU A 37 -1.20 -10.84 -1.23
C GLU A 37 -0.56 -10.44 -2.56
N ILE A 38 0.57 -11.06 -2.92
CA ILE A 38 1.23 -10.82 -4.21
C ILE A 38 0.25 -11.08 -5.36
N LYS A 39 -0.50 -12.19 -5.33
CA LYS A 39 -1.49 -12.51 -6.37
C LYS A 39 -2.62 -11.49 -6.43
N GLY A 40 -3.16 -11.09 -5.28
CA GLY A 40 -4.22 -10.07 -5.21
C GLY A 40 -3.78 -8.71 -5.73
N LEU A 41 -2.58 -8.26 -5.32
CA LEU A 41 -1.98 -7.00 -5.76
C LEU A 41 -1.61 -7.03 -7.25
N TRP A 42 -1.09 -8.16 -7.75
CA TRP A 42 -0.81 -8.33 -9.18
C TRP A 42 -2.09 -8.20 -10.02
N ARG A 43 -3.20 -8.84 -9.61
CA ARG A 43 -4.51 -8.68 -10.27
C ARG A 43 -5.01 -7.24 -10.22
N TRP A 44 -4.86 -6.57 -9.08
CA TRP A 44 -5.25 -5.16 -8.96
C TRP A 44 -4.46 -4.25 -9.90
N TRP A 45 -3.13 -4.41 -9.96
CA TRP A 45 -2.29 -3.66 -10.88
C TRP A 45 -2.55 -4.01 -12.34
N ASN A 46 -2.89 -5.26 -12.64
CA ASN A 46 -3.34 -5.67 -13.97
C ASN A 46 -4.58 -4.89 -14.42
N ARG A 47 -5.60 -4.77 -13.56
CA ARG A 47 -6.80 -3.97 -13.85
C ARG A 47 -6.51 -2.49 -14.03
N VAL A 48 -5.66 -1.91 -13.16
CA VAL A 48 -5.22 -0.52 -13.25
C VAL A 48 -4.53 -0.26 -14.60
N LEU A 49 -3.65 -1.15 -15.01
CA LEU A 49 -2.93 -1.03 -16.29
C LEU A 49 -3.80 -1.29 -17.50
N PHE A 50 -4.76 -2.21 -17.42
CA PHE A 50 -5.70 -2.44 -18.50
C PHE A 50 -6.53 -1.18 -18.75
N ASN A 51 -7.05 -0.55 -17.70
CA ASN A 51 -7.74 0.73 -17.82
C ASN A 51 -6.81 1.86 -18.28
N THR A 52 -5.54 1.86 -17.89
CA THR A 52 -4.53 2.81 -18.42
C THR A 52 -4.40 2.69 -19.93
N ALA A 53 -4.23 1.47 -20.44
CA ALA A 53 -4.05 1.23 -21.86
C ALA A 53 -5.33 1.48 -22.66
N SER A 54 -6.48 1.04 -22.15
CA SER A 54 -7.79 1.31 -22.76
C SER A 54 -8.09 2.81 -22.85
N TYR A 55 -7.84 3.56 -21.78
CA TYR A 55 -8.07 4.99 -21.77
C TYR A 55 -7.16 5.71 -22.77
N ALA A 56 -5.88 5.31 -22.85
CA ALA A 56 -4.94 5.88 -23.82
C ALA A 56 -5.31 5.57 -25.29
N ASN A 57 -5.97 4.44 -25.57
CA ASN A 57 -6.29 3.97 -26.93
C ASN A 57 -7.75 4.22 -27.36
N GLY A 58 -8.55 4.92 -26.55
CA GLY A 58 -9.95 5.17 -26.92
C GLY A 58 -10.79 5.90 -25.87
N GLY A 59 -10.18 6.39 -24.78
CA GLY A 59 -10.89 7.13 -23.73
C GLY A 59 -11.86 6.28 -22.89
N LYS A 60 -11.87 4.96 -23.07
CA LYS A 60 -12.81 4.04 -22.40
C LYS A 60 -12.23 3.50 -21.11
N LEU A 61 -13.10 3.29 -20.14
CA LEU A 61 -12.79 2.69 -18.84
C LEU A 61 -13.78 1.56 -18.56
N TYR A 62 -13.28 0.44 -18.07
CA TYR A 62 -14.05 -0.78 -17.85
C TYR A 62 -14.13 -1.16 -16.38
N THR A 63 -15.21 -1.83 -16.00
CA THR A 63 -15.41 -2.33 -14.64
C THR A 63 -14.36 -3.39 -14.30
N TYR A 64 -13.95 -3.46 -13.03
CA TYR A 64 -12.99 -4.45 -12.58
C TYR A 64 -13.46 -5.89 -12.79
N ASP A 65 -14.76 -6.17 -12.63
CA ASP A 65 -15.32 -7.50 -12.84
C ASP A 65 -15.18 -7.96 -14.30
N SER A 66 -15.43 -7.06 -15.26
CA SER A 66 -15.31 -7.39 -16.68
C SER A 66 -13.86 -7.58 -17.12
N ILE A 67 -12.91 -6.84 -16.52
CA ILE A 67 -11.48 -7.06 -16.75
C ILE A 67 -11.02 -8.38 -16.12
N ASP A 68 -11.46 -8.69 -14.90
CA ASP A 68 -11.12 -9.97 -14.25
C ASP A 68 -11.68 -11.16 -15.04
N LYS A 69 -12.88 -11.02 -15.63
CA LYS A 69 -13.44 -12.03 -16.54
C LYS A 69 -12.61 -12.17 -17.81
N LEU A 70 -12.14 -11.07 -18.40
CA LEU A 70 -11.27 -11.10 -19.58
C LEU A 70 -9.93 -11.82 -19.30
N PHE A 71 -9.38 -11.69 -18.09
CA PHE A 71 -8.09 -12.30 -17.70
C PHE A 71 -8.24 -13.62 -16.90
N GLU A 72 -9.44 -14.20 -16.81
CA GLU A 72 -9.69 -15.39 -15.99
C GLU A 72 -8.88 -16.62 -16.46
N ASP A 73 -8.49 -16.67 -17.72
CA ASP A 73 -7.64 -17.75 -18.25
C ASP A 73 -6.25 -17.76 -17.60
N VAL A 74 -5.73 -16.58 -17.29
CA VAL A 74 -4.42 -16.42 -16.63
C VAL A 74 -4.62 -16.49 -15.12
N PHE A 75 -5.45 -15.61 -14.56
CA PHE A 75 -5.55 -15.43 -13.11
C PHE A 75 -6.54 -16.35 -12.40
N GLY A 76 -7.38 -17.07 -13.14
CA GLY A 76 -8.48 -17.85 -12.61
C GLY A 76 -9.68 -17.00 -12.19
N SER A 77 -10.79 -17.68 -11.97
CA SER A 77 -12.06 -17.19 -11.44
C SER A 77 -12.74 -18.33 -10.66
N GLU A 78 -13.96 -18.11 -10.18
CA GLU A 78 -14.78 -19.17 -9.59
C GLU A 78 -15.05 -20.30 -10.61
N ASP A 79 -15.12 -19.95 -11.90
CA ASP A 79 -15.37 -20.89 -13.00
C ASP A 79 -14.11 -21.62 -13.48
N ARG A 80 -12.92 -21.13 -13.11
CA ARG A 80 -11.66 -21.58 -13.70
C ARG A 80 -10.48 -21.45 -12.76
N LYS A 81 -9.77 -22.55 -12.50
CA LYS A 81 -8.47 -22.49 -11.80
C LYS A 81 -7.46 -21.62 -12.58
N SER A 82 -6.62 -20.87 -11.86
CA SER A 82 -5.59 -20.03 -12.49
C SER A 82 -4.56 -20.86 -13.27
N ALA A 83 -4.13 -20.36 -14.43
CA ALA A 83 -3.01 -20.93 -15.17
C ALA A 83 -1.64 -20.60 -14.58
N VAL A 84 -1.57 -19.58 -13.72
CA VAL A 84 -0.33 -19.20 -13.01
C VAL A 84 -0.37 -19.58 -11.54
N ARG A 85 0.65 -20.32 -11.09
CA ARG A 85 0.91 -20.58 -9.67
C ARG A 85 2.09 -19.73 -9.22
N LEU A 86 1.92 -19.06 -8.09
CA LEU A 86 2.99 -18.31 -7.44
C LEU A 86 3.57 -19.14 -6.31
N GLU A 87 4.89 -19.15 -6.20
CA GLU A 87 5.62 -19.75 -5.11
C GLU A 87 6.64 -18.74 -4.61
N VAL A 88 6.54 -18.42 -3.32
CA VAL A 88 7.46 -17.50 -2.64
C VAL A 88 8.42 -18.34 -1.83
N ILE A 89 9.71 -18.09 -2.00
CA ILE A 89 10.78 -18.71 -1.22
C ILE A 89 11.51 -17.59 -0.50
N SER A 90 11.39 -17.53 0.82
CA SER A 90 12.12 -16.61 1.69
C SER A 90 12.84 -17.42 2.76
N GLU A 91 13.80 -16.81 3.45
CA GLU A 91 14.41 -17.42 4.62
C GLU A 91 13.34 -17.72 5.68
N GLU A 92 13.44 -18.89 6.30
CA GLU A 92 12.55 -19.29 7.38
C GLU A 92 12.86 -18.52 8.65
N GLY A 93 11.80 -18.02 9.29
CA GLY A 93 11.87 -17.33 10.56
C GLY A 93 11.42 -18.21 11.73
N SER A 94 11.90 -17.90 12.93
CA SER A 94 11.31 -18.44 14.17
C SER A 94 9.91 -17.83 14.41
N ASN A 95 9.00 -18.57 15.06
CA ASN A 95 7.75 -18.05 15.61
C ASN A 95 7.95 -17.06 16.77
N PHE A 96 6.90 -16.36 17.23
CA PHE A 96 6.95 -15.46 18.38
C PHE A 96 6.95 -16.25 19.69
N GLU A 97 7.83 -15.88 20.62
CA GLU A 97 7.89 -16.47 21.95
C GLU A 97 7.99 -15.37 23.02
N LEU A 98 7.16 -15.50 24.06
CA LEU A 98 7.18 -14.69 25.27
C LEU A 98 7.39 -15.63 26.48
N PRO A 99 8.62 -16.14 26.68
CA PRO A 99 8.94 -17.10 27.73
C PRO A 99 8.75 -16.55 29.15
N GLU A 100 9.09 -15.27 29.38
CA GLU A 100 9.04 -14.67 30.71
C GLU A 100 8.35 -13.30 30.65
N VAL A 101 7.35 -13.10 31.53
CA VAL A 101 6.71 -11.80 31.75
C VAL A 101 6.23 -11.72 33.21
N GLU A 102 6.65 -10.68 33.93
CA GLU A 102 6.29 -10.50 35.34
C GLU A 102 5.00 -9.69 35.49
N LEU A 103 3.86 -10.37 35.63
CA LEU A 103 2.54 -9.73 35.68
C LEU A 103 1.91 -9.62 37.07
N ASP A 104 2.43 -10.34 38.06
CA ASP A 104 1.84 -10.44 39.40
C ASP A 104 1.45 -9.09 40.01
N LYS A 105 2.41 -8.15 40.04
CA LYS A 105 2.23 -6.82 40.64
C LYS A 105 1.17 -6.00 39.91
N VAL A 106 1.10 -6.14 38.58
CA VAL A 106 0.15 -5.42 37.74
C VAL A 106 -1.24 -6.01 37.91
N ALA A 107 -1.35 -7.34 37.91
CA ALA A 107 -2.61 -8.03 38.11
C ALA A 107 -3.21 -7.72 39.50
N ASP A 108 -2.38 -7.68 40.54
CA ASP A 108 -2.83 -7.30 41.88
C ASP A 108 -3.28 -5.83 41.97
N TYR A 109 -2.59 -4.91 41.28
CA TYR A 109 -3.02 -3.51 41.17
C TYR A 109 -4.36 -3.36 40.44
N LEU A 110 -4.59 -4.17 39.41
CA LEU A 110 -5.80 -4.09 38.58
C LEU A 110 -7.04 -4.72 39.24
N LYS A 111 -6.91 -5.44 40.35
CA LYS A 111 -8.08 -5.97 41.07
C LYS A 111 -9.00 -4.82 41.50
N GLY A 112 -10.26 -4.86 41.06
CA GLY A 112 -11.21 -3.79 41.30
C GLY A 112 -11.01 -2.53 40.44
N TYR A 113 -10.06 -2.54 39.49
CA TYR A 113 -9.90 -1.46 38.52
C TYR A 113 -10.92 -1.58 37.39
N LYS A 114 -11.43 -0.43 36.95
CA LYS A 114 -12.23 -0.32 35.72
C LYS A 114 -11.71 0.84 34.91
N GLY A 115 -11.30 0.56 33.68
CA GLY A 115 -10.83 1.59 32.77
C GLY A 115 -9.87 1.07 31.73
N LYS A 116 -9.20 2.03 31.08
CA LYS A 116 -8.28 1.76 29.97
C LYS A 116 -6.88 1.44 30.49
N ILE A 117 -6.37 0.29 30.06
CA ILE A 117 -4.96 -0.10 30.19
C ILE A 117 -4.25 0.25 28.90
N THR A 118 -3.07 0.87 28.99
CA THR A 118 -2.25 1.21 27.82
C THR A 118 -0.81 0.75 28.02
N LEU A 119 -0.23 0.13 26.99
CA LEU A 119 1.18 -0.21 26.90
C LEU A 119 1.98 0.93 26.26
N ASP A 120 3.19 1.09 26.75
CA ASP A 120 4.21 1.98 26.20
C ASP A 120 5.58 1.33 26.31
N TYR A 121 6.51 1.71 25.44
CA TYR A 121 7.88 1.21 25.45
C TYR A 121 8.84 2.39 25.32
N LYS A 122 9.63 2.63 26.37
CA LYS A 122 10.69 3.65 26.35
C LYS A 122 12.05 2.98 26.47
N ASP A 123 12.42 2.65 27.70
CA ASP A 123 13.61 1.86 28.05
C ASP A 123 13.21 0.45 28.51
N SER A 124 11.97 0.30 28.96
CA SER A 124 11.35 -0.97 29.31
C SER A 124 9.87 -0.93 28.91
N LEU A 125 9.22 -2.09 28.94
CA LEU A 125 7.77 -2.19 28.79
C LEU A 125 7.07 -1.58 30.02
N ILE A 126 6.05 -0.74 29.79
CA ILE A 126 5.31 -0.05 30.84
C ILE A 126 3.82 -0.28 30.64
N VAL A 127 3.14 -0.75 31.69
CA VAL A 127 1.67 -0.74 31.77
C VAL A 127 1.20 0.54 32.46
N LYS A 128 0.30 1.26 31.79
CA LYS A 128 -0.36 2.46 32.32
C LYS A 128 -1.82 2.14 32.61
N ALA A 129 -2.26 2.40 33.85
CA ALA A 129 -3.63 2.22 34.30
C ALA A 129 -4.02 3.42 35.18
N GLY A 130 -4.92 4.27 34.68
CA GLY A 130 -5.21 5.56 35.30
C GLY A 130 -3.97 6.46 35.38
N ASN A 131 -3.63 6.93 36.58
CA ASN A 131 -2.44 7.75 36.82
C ASN A 131 -1.19 6.92 37.17
N THR A 132 -1.32 5.60 37.26
CA THR A 132 -0.24 4.69 37.66
C THR A 132 0.49 4.18 36.44
N GLN A 133 1.81 4.10 36.54
CA GLN A 133 2.69 3.50 35.53
C GLN A 133 3.52 2.42 36.22
N ILE A 134 3.42 1.18 35.73
CA ILE A 134 4.09 0.03 36.31
C ILE A 134 5.04 -0.53 35.25
N PRO A 135 6.37 -0.45 35.45
CA PRO A 135 7.32 -1.11 34.56
C PRO A 135 7.20 -2.63 34.71
N ILE A 136 7.31 -3.34 33.58
CA ILE A 136 7.22 -4.79 33.52
C ILE A 136 8.54 -5.32 32.94
N TYR A 137 9.10 -6.33 33.61
CA TYR A 137 10.13 -7.15 33.00
C TYR A 137 9.49 -8.16 32.06
N SER A 138 9.96 -8.18 30.81
CA SER A 138 9.59 -9.18 29.83
C SER A 138 10.80 -9.60 29.02
N LYS A 139 10.82 -10.87 28.64
CA LYS A 139 11.81 -11.45 27.74
C LYS A 139 11.07 -12.07 26.57
N SER A 140 11.31 -11.55 25.38
CA SER A 140 10.76 -12.08 24.13
C SER A 140 11.88 -12.33 23.12
N ASN A 141 11.58 -13.11 22.08
CA ASN A 141 12.49 -13.31 20.96
C ASN A 141 12.38 -12.21 19.87
N VAL A 142 11.74 -11.08 20.19
CA VAL A 142 11.63 -9.90 19.32
C VAL A 142 12.53 -8.81 19.87
N ASN A 143 13.49 -8.33 19.08
CA ASN A 143 14.33 -7.22 19.46
C ASN A 143 13.61 -5.89 19.19
N ILE A 144 12.97 -5.34 20.22
CA ILE A 144 12.22 -4.07 20.12
C ILE A 144 13.17 -2.90 19.87
N ASP A 145 14.38 -2.93 20.45
CA ASP A 145 15.34 -1.84 20.37
C ASP A 145 15.81 -1.56 18.93
N GLU A 146 15.81 -2.58 18.08
CA GLU A 146 16.11 -2.43 16.64
C GLU A 146 15.07 -1.58 15.91
N ASN A 147 13.80 -1.62 16.32
CA ASN A 147 12.68 -1.01 15.59
C ASN A 147 11.99 0.15 16.32
N LYS A 148 12.29 0.37 17.61
CA LYS A 148 11.59 1.38 18.41
C LYS A 148 11.70 2.79 17.81
N GLU A 149 12.90 3.18 17.36
CA GLU A 149 13.13 4.51 16.79
C GLU A 149 12.32 4.70 15.50
N LEU A 150 12.30 3.71 14.61
CA LEU A 150 11.48 3.72 13.39
C LEU A 150 9.99 3.91 13.72
N VAL A 151 9.46 3.12 14.66
CA VAL A 151 8.03 3.15 15.03
C VAL A 151 7.66 4.49 15.67
N PHE A 152 8.48 4.99 16.60
CA PHE A 152 8.15 6.21 17.37
C PHE A 152 8.40 7.50 16.61
N ARG A 153 9.38 7.54 15.69
CA ARG A 153 9.60 8.68 14.78
C ARG A 153 8.57 8.72 13.66
N ASN A 154 8.04 7.58 13.24
CA ASN A 154 7.03 7.51 12.19
C ASN A 154 5.61 7.66 12.74
N ASN A 155 5.02 8.86 12.58
CA ASN A 155 3.66 9.14 13.04
C ASN A 155 2.57 8.24 12.43
N LEU A 156 2.81 7.64 11.24
CA LEU A 156 1.84 6.71 10.64
C LEU A 156 1.88 5.34 11.32
N LEU A 157 3.05 4.87 11.77
CA LEU A 157 3.21 3.64 12.54
C LEU A 157 2.67 3.85 13.95
N LYS A 158 3.11 4.91 14.63
CA LYS A 158 2.63 5.28 15.97
C LYS A 158 1.11 5.39 16.05
N PHE A 159 0.45 5.96 15.03
CA PHE A 159 -1.01 6.04 14.99
C PHE A 159 -1.68 4.66 14.90
N GLU A 160 -1.09 3.72 14.15
CA GLU A 160 -1.64 2.38 13.99
C GLU A 160 -1.37 1.48 15.20
N LEU A 161 -0.23 1.70 15.87
CA LEU A 161 0.13 1.04 17.14
C LEU A 161 -0.95 1.23 18.22
N LEU A 162 -1.71 2.34 18.18
CA LEU A 162 -2.82 2.58 19.11
C LEU A 162 -3.86 1.45 19.13
N GLY A 163 -3.99 0.70 18.04
CA GLY A 163 -4.91 -0.44 17.93
C GLY A 163 -4.41 -1.71 18.61
N PHE A 164 -3.13 -1.76 19.00
CA PHE A 164 -2.45 -2.92 19.60
C PHE A 164 -1.87 -2.57 20.98
N SER A 165 -2.02 -1.32 21.42
CA SER A 165 -1.38 -0.82 22.65
C SER A 165 -2.34 -0.65 23.82
N SER A 166 -3.63 -0.98 23.69
CA SER A 166 -4.57 -0.74 24.80
C SER A 166 -5.81 -1.60 24.77
N ILE A 167 -6.35 -1.86 25.96
CA ILE A 167 -7.65 -2.51 26.18
C ILE A 167 -8.45 -1.73 27.20
N GLU A 168 -9.76 -1.90 27.20
CA GLU A 168 -10.63 -1.48 28.31
C GLU A 168 -10.97 -2.72 29.14
N ILE A 169 -10.62 -2.69 30.43
CA ILE A 169 -10.88 -3.79 31.37
C ILE A 169 -11.88 -3.36 32.43
N ASP A 170 -12.76 -4.28 32.84
CA ASP A 170 -13.64 -4.14 34.00
C ASP A 170 -13.30 -5.25 35.01
N ALA A 171 -12.14 -5.11 35.66
CA ALA A 171 -11.64 -6.07 36.63
C ALA A 171 -12.39 -6.05 37.97
N THR A 172 -13.40 -5.17 38.12
CA THR A 172 -14.38 -5.27 39.22
C THR A 172 -15.24 -6.54 39.13
N LYS A 173 -15.33 -7.14 37.94
CA LYS A 173 -16.12 -8.35 37.66
C LYS A 173 -15.26 -9.62 37.53
N ILE A 174 -13.94 -9.50 37.58
CA ILE A 174 -13.01 -10.61 37.39
C ILE A 174 -12.50 -11.02 38.78
N SER A 175 -12.92 -12.19 39.25
CA SER A 175 -12.50 -12.71 40.55
C SER A 175 -11.14 -13.40 40.51
N ASP A 176 -10.75 -13.94 39.36
CA ASP A 176 -9.51 -14.72 39.18
C ASP A 176 -8.36 -13.85 38.66
N LYS A 177 -7.25 -13.83 39.40
CA LYS A 177 -6.02 -13.13 39.03
C LYS A 177 -5.42 -13.69 37.72
N MET A 178 -5.49 -15.00 37.52
CA MET A 178 -4.92 -15.65 36.33
C MET A 178 -5.57 -15.16 35.04
N VAL A 179 -6.87 -14.84 35.08
CA VAL A 179 -7.57 -14.27 33.92
C VAL A 179 -7.05 -12.88 33.57
N ILE A 180 -6.77 -12.04 34.58
CA ILE A 180 -6.17 -10.71 34.35
C ILE A 180 -4.77 -10.85 33.75
N GLU A 181 -3.99 -11.80 34.24
CA GLU A 181 -2.65 -12.09 33.73
C GLU A 181 -2.68 -12.54 32.26
N GLU A 182 -3.56 -13.47 31.88
CA GLU A 182 -3.70 -13.90 30.48
C GLU A 182 -4.16 -12.76 29.57
N ILE A 183 -5.13 -11.95 30.00
CA ILE A 183 -5.54 -10.75 29.25
C ILE A 183 -4.36 -9.79 29.01
N LEU A 184 -3.53 -9.56 30.03
CA LEU A 184 -2.34 -8.73 29.91
C LEU A 184 -1.28 -9.39 29.02
N ARG A 185 -1.08 -10.70 29.14
CA ARG A 185 -0.11 -11.46 28.36
C ARG A 185 -0.45 -11.44 26.87
N ASP A 186 -1.73 -11.56 26.52
CA ASP A 186 -2.22 -11.42 25.16
C ASP A 186 -2.04 -10.00 24.62
N LEU A 187 -2.38 -8.97 25.42
CA LEU A 187 -2.14 -7.58 25.04
C LEU A 187 -0.64 -7.28 24.82
N ILE A 188 0.23 -7.81 25.67
CA ILE A 188 1.68 -7.66 25.54
C ILE A 188 2.16 -8.39 24.30
N THR A 189 1.67 -9.61 24.03
CA THR A 189 1.99 -10.36 22.81
C THR A 189 1.64 -9.55 21.57
N ASP A 190 0.40 -9.06 21.47
CA ASP A 190 -0.08 -8.26 20.34
C ASP A 190 0.72 -6.95 20.15
N TYR A 191 1.09 -6.29 21.25
CA TYR A 191 1.93 -5.09 21.21
C TYR A 191 3.36 -5.38 20.76
N LEU A 192 3.97 -6.45 21.24
CA LEU A 192 5.35 -6.82 20.92
C LEU A 192 5.49 -7.36 19.49
N GLU A 193 4.53 -8.15 19.02
CA GLU A 193 4.50 -8.68 17.66
C GLU A 193 4.52 -7.55 16.60
N TYR A 194 3.92 -6.39 16.90
CA TYR A 194 3.94 -5.21 16.03
C TYR A 194 5.37 -4.72 15.70
N PHE A 195 6.34 -4.92 16.60
CA PHE A 195 7.74 -4.52 16.40
C PHE A 195 8.55 -5.51 15.57
N SER A 196 7.93 -6.59 15.07
CA SER A 196 8.56 -7.57 14.17
C SER A 196 8.69 -7.01 12.74
N ILE A 197 9.29 -5.83 12.59
CA ILE A 197 9.51 -5.18 11.30
C ILE A 197 10.97 -5.44 10.91
N LYS A 198 11.22 -6.10 9.78
CA LYS A 198 12.59 -6.23 9.25
C LYS A 198 12.84 -5.08 8.27
N PRO A 199 13.99 -4.37 8.34
CA PRO A 199 14.31 -3.31 7.39
C PRO A 199 14.28 -3.79 5.94
N GLU A 200 14.73 -5.01 5.72
CA GLU A 200 14.94 -5.57 4.40
C GLU A 200 14.71 -7.08 4.42
N ILE A 201 14.02 -7.59 3.39
CA ILE A 201 13.81 -9.02 3.20
C ILE A 201 14.00 -9.34 1.72
N GLU A 202 14.86 -10.31 1.45
CA GLU A 202 14.98 -10.91 0.12
C GLU A 202 14.08 -12.14 0.01
N PHE A 203 13.47 -12.32 -1.15
CA PHE A 203 12.71 -13.51 -1.47
C PHE A 203 12.76 -13.80 -2.97
N THR A 204 12.52 -15.06 -3.34
CA THR A 204 12.35 -15.48 -4.72
C THR A 204 10.87 -15.69 -5.00
N LEU A 205 10.35 -15.03 -6.02
CA LEU A 205 9.02 -15.27 -6.58
C LEU A 205 9.16 -16.12 -7.84
N ASN A 206 8.84 -17.40 -7.70
CA ASN A 206 8.72 -18.32 -8.83
C ASN A 206 7.28 -18.28 -9.37
N ILE A 207 7.19 -18.21 -10.69
CA ILE A 207 5.92 -18.23 -11.42
C ILE A 207 5.91 -19.49 -12.26
N TYR A 208 4.94 -20.35 -12.03
CA TYR A 208 4.72 -21.54 -12.82
C TYR A 208 3.52 -21.36 -13.74
N LEU A 209 3.56 -21.99 -14.91
CA LEU A 209 2.54 -21.94 -15.94
C LEU A 209 2.01 -23.34 -16.23
N ASP A 210 0.70 -23.52 -16.15
CA ASP A 210 0.02 -24.73 -16.63
C ASP A 210 -0.19 -24.66 -18.15
N LYS A 211 0.63 -25.37 -18.93
CA LYS A 211 0.54 -25.39 -20.40
C LYS A 211 -0.80 -25.91 -20.93
N ASN A 212 -1.51 -26.73 -20.16
CA ASN A 212 -2.76 -27.33 -20.61
C ASN A 212 -3.90 -26.31 -20.73
N ARG A 213 -3.68 -25.08 -20.25
CA ARG A 213 -4.68 -24.00 -20.24
C ARG A 213 -4.47 -22.96 -21.35
N ARG A 214 -3.52 -23.20 -22.26
CA ARG A 214 -3.31 -22.31 -23.41
C ARG A 214 -4.51 -22.43 -24.36
N GLN A 215 -5.38 -21.43 -24.31
CA GLN A 215 -6.49 -21.23 -25.25
C GLN A 215 -6.13 -20.14 -26.26
N GLU A 216 -7.04 -19.81 -27.19
CA GLU A 216 -6.85 -18.71 -28.12
C GLU A 216 -6.53 -17.40 -27.36
N ASN A 217 -5.52 -16.66 -27.84
CA ASN A 217 -5.07 -15.38 -27.28
C ASN A 217 -4.54 -15.43 -25.84
N PHE A 218 -4.33 -16.63 -25.30
CA PHE A 218 -3.75 -16.82 -23.98
C PHE A 218 -2.38 -16.13 -23.85
N ASP A 219 -1.51 -16.26 -24.85
CA ASP A 219 -0.16 -15.69 -24.81
C ASP A 219 -0.17 -14.16 -24.76
N ALA A 220 -1.11 -13.50 -25.45
CA ALA A 220 -1.28 -12.04 -25.38
C ALA A 220 -1.72 -11.59 -23.98
N ARG A 221 -2.73 -12.28 -23.41
CA ARG A 221 -3.21 -12.02 -22.03
C ARG A 221 -2.12 -12.28 -21.00
N LEU A 222 -1.36 -13.38 -21.15
CA LEU A 222 -0.25 -13.73 -20.27
C LEU A 222 0.87 -12.68 -20.37
N LYS A 223 1.25 -12.26 -21.57
CA LYS A 223 2.28 -11.23 -21.77
C LYS A 223 1.90 -9.91 -21.11
N PHE A 224 0.65 -9.47 -21.28
CA PHE A 224 0.12 -8.29 -20.59
C PHE A 224 0.12 -8.46 -19.07
N ALA A 225 -0.27 -9.64 -18.58
CA ALA A 225 -0.19 -9.95 -17.15
C ALA A 225 1.24 -9.88 -16.62
N LEU A 226 2.24 -10.38 -17.35
CA LEU A 226 3.64 -10.28 -16.92
C LEU A 226 4.15 -8.83 -16.95
N TYR A 227 3.74 -8.02 -17.93
CA TYR A 227 4.00 -6.58 -17.88
C TYR A 227 3.36 -5.91 -16.67
N SER A 228 2.15 -6.32 -16.31
CA SER A 228 1.50 -5.76 -15.12
C SER A 228 2.15 -6.22 -13.81
N LEU A 229 2.76 -7.40 -13.79
CA LEU A 229 3.59 -7.85 -12.68
C LEU A 229 4.83 -6.96 -12.54
N LEU A 230 5.48 -6.65 -13.66
CA LEU A 230 6.66 -5.78 -13.66
C LEU A 230 6.34 -4.38 -13.13
N ILE A 231 5.27 -3.75 -13.62
CA ILE A 231 4.84 -2.45 -13.09
C ILE A 231 4.42 -2.55 -11.63
N TYR A 232 3.77 -3.62 -11.20
CA TYR A 232 3.49 -3.84 -9.79
C TYR A 232 4.77 -3.85 -8.94
N ILE A 233 5.83 -4.53 -9.39
CA ILE A 233 7.12 -4.52 -8.70
C ILE A 233 7.74 -3.11 -8.67
N LEU A 234 7.64 -2.38 -9.79
CA LEU A 234 8.26 -1.05 -9.97
C LEU A 234 7.50 0.12 -9.33
N LEU A 235 6.18 0.02 -9.16
CA LEU A 235 5.33 1.08 -8.61
C LEU A 235 4.63 0.68 -7.31
N GLY A 236 4.62 -0.60 -6.96
CA GLY A 236 3.94 -1.13 -5.79
C GLY A 236 4.86 -1.62 -4.66
N GLY A 237 4.21 -2.34 -3.76
CA GLY A 237 4.77 -2.97 -2.58
C GLY A 237 3.82 -4.02 -2.02
N ILE A 238 4.26 -4.80 -1.03
CA ILE A 238 3.46 -5.81 -0.30
C ILE A 238 3.13 -5.36 1.13
N GLY A 239 2.10 -5.96 1.73
CA GLY A 239 1.68 -5.64 3.10
C GLY A 239 0.92 -4.32 3.26
N ARG A 240 0.84 -3.82 4.50
CA ARG A 240 0.12 -2.60 4.87
C ARG A 240 0.88 -1.34 4.48
N LYS A 241 0.13 -0.26 4.25
CA LYS A 241 0.62 1.09 3.94
C LYS A 241 1.57 1.20 2.73
N THR A 242 1.41 0.35 1.72
CA THR A 242 2.20 0.42 0.47
C THR A 242 2.04 1.72 -0.32
N SER A 243 1.00 2.51 -0.04
CA SER A 243 0.84 3.87 -0.57
C SER A 243 1.71 4.92 0.15
N ARG A 244 2.50 4.52 1.15
CA ARG A 244 3.30 5.37 2.03
C ARG A 244 4.75 4.86 2.14
N GLY A 245 5.25 4.15 1.14
CA GLY A 245 6.63 3.68 1.06
C GLY A 245 6.94 2.34 1.74
N PHE A 246 6.14 1.89 2.71
CA PHE A 246 6.33 0.59 3.36
C PHE A 246 6.10 -0.58 2.40
N GLY A 247 6.82 -1.68 2.62
CA GLY A 247 6.75 -2.86 1.78
C GLY A 247 7.16 -2.64 0.33
N SER A 248 7.93 -1.59 0.05
CA SER A 248 8.33 -1.25 -1.31
C SER A 248 9.21 -2.35 -1.92
N LEU A 249 8.83 -2.85 -3.09
CA LEU A 249 9.57 -3.90 -3.82
C LEU A 249 10.77 -3.34 -4.61
N SER A 250 11.85 -4.09 -4.71
CA SER A 250 12.97 -3.81 -5.61
C SER A 250 13.39 -5.10 -6.27
N LEU A 251 13.92 -5.00 -7.49
CA LEU A 251 14.35 -6.13 -8.27
C LEU A 251 15.84 -6.40 -8.00
N ILE A 252 16.17 -7.64 -7.64
CA ILE A 252 17.56 -8.10 -7.53
C ILE A 252 17.95 -8.89 -8.77
N ASP A 253 17.11 -9.81 -9.24
CA ASP A 253 17.44 -10.63 -10.40
C ASP A 253 16.19 -11.16 -11.09
N VAL A 254 16.35 -11.54 -12.35
CA VAL A 254 15.30 -12.17 -13.14
C VAL A 254 15.89 -13.28 -13.99
N LYS A 255 15.15 -14.38 -14.09
CA LYS A 255 15.47 -15.45 -15.01
C LYS A 255 14.20 -15.94 -15.68
N CYS A 256 14.17 -15.85 -17.00
CA CYS A 256 13.10 -16.38 -17.81
C CYS A 256 13.43 -17.80 -18.28
N TYR A 257 12.44 -18.68 -18.29
CA TYR A 257 12.59 -20.08 -18.68
C TYR A 257 11.75 -20.45 -19.91
N ASN A 258 11.03 -19.48 -20.50
CA ASN A 258 10.16 -19.68 -21.67
C ASN A 258 10.22 -18.46 -22.61
N GLU A 259 10.18 -18.64 -23.92
CA GLU A 259 10.20 -17.54 -24.91
C GLU A 259 9.22 -16.38 -24.60
N ILE A 260 8.04 -16.67 -24.05
CA ILE A 260 7.00 -15.68 -23.73
C ILE A 260 7.53 -14.57 -22.78
N CYS A 261 8.46 -14.90 -21.87
CA CYS A 261 8.96 -13.95 -20.89
C CYS A 261 10.28 -13.26 -21.27
N LYS A 262 10.91 -13.57 -22.40
CA LYS A 262 12.24 -13.04 -22.75
C LYS A 262 12.28 -11.52 -22.85
N GLU A 263 11.31 -10.94 -23.55
CA GLU A 263 11.21 -9.48 -23.68
C GLU A 263 11.02 -8.78 -22.33
N ILE A 264 10.32 -9.45 -21.40
CA ILE A 264 10.16 -8.95 -20.03
C ILE A 264 11.47 -9.07 -19.28
N GLU A 265 12.19 -10.20 -19.38
CA GLU A 265 13.53 -10.35 -18.79
C GLU A 265 14.48 -9.24 -19.25
N ASP A 266 14.54 -8.97 -20.56
CA ASP A 266 15.38 -7.92 -21.14
C ASP A 266 14.98 -6.53 -20.64
N SER A 267 13.68 -6.28 -20.49
CA SER A 267 13.16 -5.03 -19.93
C SER A 267 13.53 -4.87 -18.45
N VAL A 268 13.42 -5.95 -17.69
CA VAL A 268 13.69 -6.04 -16.25
C VAL A 268 15.18 -5.87 -15.95
N LYS A 269 16.07 -6.46 -16.77
CA LYS A 269 17.52 -6.30 -16.63
C LYS A 269 17.99 -4.84 -16.69
N LYS A 270 17.26 -3.98 -17.41
CA LYS A 270 17.55 -2.52 -17.46
C LYS A 270 17.38 -1.84 -16.10
N PHE A 271 16.61 -2.39 -15.17
CA PHE A 271 16.37 -1.83 -13.83
C PHE A 271 17.38 -2.28 -12.78
N LEU A 272 18.26 -3.24 -13.12
CA LEU A 272 19.28 -3.73 -12.19
C LEU A 272 20.34 -2.67 -11.86
N LYS A 273 20.48 -1.66 -12.73
CA LYS A 273 21.34 -0.50 -12.55
C LYS A 273 20.57 0.76 -12.94
N ILE A 274 20.54 1.75 -12.06
CA ILE A 274 19.82 3.01 -12.25
C ILE A 274 20.79 4.16 -12.02
N SER A 275 21.11 4.91 -13.09
CA SER A 275 22.18 5.91 -13.04
C SER A 275 21.75 7.20 -12.32
N ASN A 276 20.50 7.61 -12.52
CA ASN A 276 19.91 8.81 -11.94
C ASN A 276 18.37 8.78 -12.04
N GLU A 277 17.72 9.83 -11.56
CA GLU A 277 16.27 9.98 -11.53
C GLU A 277 15.62 9.97 -12.93
N ASP A 278 16.27 10.57 -13.92
CA ASP A 278 15.75 10.65 -15.29
C ASP A 278 15.84 9.30 -16.01
N ASP A 279 16.94 8.56 -15.80
CA ASP A 279 17.12 7.19 -16.29
C ASP A 279 16.00 6.28 -15.77
N LEU A 280 15.70 6.33 -14.45
CA LEU A 280 14.60 5.56 -13.87
C LEU A 280 13.25 5.96 -14.49
N ARG A 281 13.00 7.25 -14.70
CA ARG A 281 11.76 7.75 -15.29
C ARG A 281 11.57 7.23 -16.71
N ILE A 282 12.60 7.33 -17.55
CA ILE A 282 12.59 6.87 -18.94
C ILE A 282 12.32 5.35 -18.98
N LYS A 283 12.98 4.58 -18.11
CA LYS A 283 12.78 3.13 -18.04
C LYS A 283 11.33 2.77 -17.65
N ILE A 284 10.73 3.45 -16.67
CA ILE A 284 9.33 3.24 -16.28
C ILE A 284 8.39 3.57 -17.46
N TYR A 285 8.60 4.70 -18.13
CA TYR A 285 7.77 5.12 -19.27
C TYR A 285 7.86 4.15 -20.43
N SER A 286 9.06 3.62 -20.72
CA SER A 286 9.25 2.59 -21.75
C SER A 286 8.36 1.37 -21.51
N ILE A 287 8.21 0.90 -20.26
CA ILE A 287 7.32 -0.24 -19.97
C ILE A 287 5.86 0.16 -20.12
N LEU A 288 5.48 1.34 -19.65
CA LEU A 288 4.10 1.83 -19.79
C LEU A 288 3.68 1.95 -21.26
N ASP A 289 4.61 2.33 -22.14
CA ASP A 289 4.36 2.37 -23.57
C ASP A 289 4.26 0.96 -24.19
N SER A 290 5.12 0.02 -23.79
CA SER A 290 4.99 -1.40 -24.17
C SER A 290 3.63 -2.00 -23.78
N ILE A 291 3.07 -1.58 -22.64
CA ILE A 291 1.73 -2.00 -22.18
C ILE A 291 0.63 -1.47 -23.10
N LYS A 292 0.72 -0.21 -23.53
CA LYS A 292 -0.24 0.37 -24.48
C LYS A 292 -0.24 -0.38 -25.81
N THR A 293 0.93 -0.79 -26.30
CA THR A 293 1.04 -1.64 -27.49
C THR A 293 0.54 -3.05 -27.25
N SER A 294 0.83 -3.66 -26.09
CA SER A 294 0.34 -5.01 -25.76
C SER A 294 -1.19 -5.06 -25.65
N TYR A 295 -1.83 -3.96 -25.30
CA TYR A 295 -3.29 -3.86 -25.19
C TYR A 295 -4.01 -3.95 -26.53
N THR A 296 -3.46 -3.38 -27.61
CA THR A 296 -4.11 -3.43 -28.93
C THR A 296 -4.32 -4.87 -29.40
N ASN A 297 -3.36 -5.74 -29.10
CA ASN A 297 -3.45 -7.18 -29.36
C ASN A 297 -4.53 -7.89 -28.54
N ILE A 298 -4.99 -7.34 -27.41
CA ILE A 298 -6.04 -7.92 -26.55
C ILE A 298 -7.41 -7.34 -26.88
N GLN A 299 -7.47 -6.04 -27.21
CA GLN A 299 -8.72 -5.30 -27.43
C GLN A 299 -9.56 -5.91 -28.56
N CYS A 300 -8.93 -6.35 -29.66
CA CYS A 300 -9.62 -6.98 -30.79
C CYS A 300 -10.41 -8.24 -30.40
N ILE A 301 -10.09 -8.86 -29.25
CA ILE A 301 -10.63 -10.16 -28.81
C ILE A 301 -11.65 -9.99 -27.67
N GLY A 302 -11.54 -8.91 -26.89
CA GLY A 302 -12.28 -8.73 -25.64
C GLY A 302 -13.58 -7.91 -25.72
N ASN A 303 -13.92 -7.34 -26.87
CA ASN A 303 -15.00 -6.34 -26.98
C ASN A 303 -16.37 -6.80 -26.48
N ASN A 304 -16.66 -8.10 -26.51
CA ASN A 304 -17.97 -8.63 -26.09
C ASN A 304 -18.07 -8.94 -24.59
N VAL A 305 -16.95 -8.98 -23.86
CA VAL A 305 -16.91 -9.33 -22.42
C VAL A 305 -16.77 -8.08 -21.55
N LEU A 306 -16.17 -7.02 -22.08
CA LEU A 306 -15.89 -5.79 -21.37
C LEU A 306 -17.17 -4.96 -21.13
N SER A 307 -17.30 -4.40 -19.92
CA SER A 307 -18.41 -3.52 -19.55
C SER A 307 -17.89 -2.15 -19.16
N GLU A 308 -18.30 -1.11 -19.88
CA GLU A 308 -17.90 0.28 -19.57
C GLU A 308 -18.45 0.70 -18.21
N ILE A 309 -17.69 1.54 -17.51
CA ILE A 309 -18.09 2.04 -16.19
C ILE A 309 -19.29 3.00 -16.30
N ASN A 310 -20.14 3.02 -15.27
CA ASN A 310 -20.99 4.17 -15.01
C ASN A 310 -20.19 5.19 -14.19
N PRO A 311 -19.85 6.38 -14.72
CA PRO A 311 -18.94 7.32 -14.05
C PRO A 311 -19.47 7.88 -12.72
N LYS A 312 -20.77 7.76 -12.45
CA LYS A 312 -21.39 8.19 -11.19
C LYS A 312 -21.49 7.09 -10.13
N ARG A 313 -21.34 5.83 -10.53
CA ARG A 313 -21.54 4.65 -9.65
C ARG A 313 -20.30 3.78 -9.50
N ASN A 314 -19.40 3.83 -10.47
CA ASN A 314 -18.18 3.03 -10.49
C ASN A 314 -16.95 3.94 -10.38
N VAL A 315 -15.96 3.48 -9.62
CA VAL A 315 -14.68 4.15 -9.47
C VAL A 315 -13.57 3.17 -9.82
N VAL A 316 -12.80 3.52 -10.84
CA VAL A 316 -11.62 2.76 -11.27
C VAL A 316 -10.40 3.67 -11.30
N TYR A 317 -9.22 3.08 -11.15
CA TYR A 317 -7.95 3.79 -11.18
C TYR A 317 -7.12 3.36 -12.38
N PHE A 318 -6.28 4.29 -12.84
CA PHE A 318 -5.34 4.09 -13.94
C PHE A 318 -4.12 5.00 -13.76
N ILE A 319 -3.08 4.81 -14.54
CA ILE A 319 -1.83 5.56 -14.46
C ILE A 319 -1.90 6.77 -15.40
N SER A 320 -1.36 7.90 -14.94
CA SER A 320 -1.03 9.04 -15.79
C SER A 320 0.48 9.23 -15.78
N ASN A 321 1.08 9.36 -16.97
CA ASN A 321 2.52 9.58 -17.10
C ASN A 321 2.94 10.94 -16.52
N ASP A 322 2.04 11.94 -16.50
CA ASP A 322 2.36 13.31 -16.06
C ASP A 322 2.45 13.45 -14.54
N LEU A 323 1.95 12.45 -13.80
CA LEU A 323 1.83 12.45 -12.35
C LEU A 323 2.81 11.46 -11.70
N LEU A 324 4.04 11.46 -12.18
CA LEU A 324 5.15 10.68 -11.63
C LEU A 324 6.38 11.59 -11.44
N LYS A 325 6.90 11.61 -10.21
CA LYS A 325 8.09 12.36 -9.80
C LYS A 325 9.06 11.41 -9.11
N ILE A 326 10.35 11.65 -9.33
CA ILE A 326 11.43 10.84 -8.78
C ILE A 326 12.42 11.77 -8.10
N GLY A 327 12.79 11.46 -6.85
CA GLY A 327 13.87 12.13 -6.13
C GLY A 327 14.86 11.11 -5.58
N LYS A 328 16.14 11.43 -5.56
CA LYS A 328 17.16 10.59 -4.90
C LYS A 328 16.96 10.56 -3.39
N ILE A 329 17.27 9.42 -2.78
CA ILE A 329 17.17 9.19 -1.33
C ILE A 329 18.56 8.82 -0.80
N ASN A 330 18.94 9.47 0.31
CA ASN A 330 20.13 9.07 1.08
C ASN A 330 19.77 8.30 2.35
N ASP A 331 18.59 8.57 2.94
CA ASP A 331 18.11 7.94 4.18
C ASP A 331 16.64 7.49 4.01
N LYS A 332 16.43 6.17 4.03
CA LYS A 332 15.12 5.55 3.80
C LYS A 332 14.17 5.75 4.97
N GLU A 333 14.65 5.65 6.21
CA GLU A 333 13.83 5.77 7.41
C GLU A 333 13.32 7.20 7.58
N LYS A 334 14.22 8.16 7.33
CA LYS A 334 13.88 9.58 7.33
C LYS A 334 12.79 9.90 6.31
N VAL A 335 12.94 9.40 5.07
CA VAL A 335 11.91 9.56 4.03
C VAL A 335 10.58 8.95 4.48
N LEU A 336 10.58 7.74 5.03
CA LEU A 336 9.36 7.09 5.54
C LEU A 336 8.68 7.91 6.64
N ALA A 337 9.44 8.50 7.56
CA ALA A 337 8.91 9.40 8.59
C ALA A 337 8.35 10.70 7.99
N ASN A 338 9.07 11.31 7.05
CA ASN A 338 8.70 12.55 6.38
C ASN A 338 7.44 12.41 5.52
N ILE A 339 7.09 11.22 5.01
CA ILE A 339 5.85 11.02 4.26
C ILE A 339 4.62 11.50 5.06
N TYR A 340 4.64 11.40 6.39
CA TYR A 340 3.56 11.95 7.23
C TYR A 340 3.36 13.46 7.02
N SER A 341 4.43 14.25 6.91
CA SER A 341 4.34 15.70 6.72
C SER A 341 3.77 16.08 5.34
N ALA A 342 3.90 15.19 4.35
CA ALA A 342 3.29 15.35 3.02
C ALA A 342 1.81 14.96 2.97
N VAL A 343 1.34 14.05 3.82
CA VAL A 343 -0.03 13.49 3.75
C VAL A 343 -0.92 13.78 4.96
N SER A 344 -0.44 14.54 5.94
CA SER A 344 -1.22 15.01 7.09
C SER A 344 -1.73 16.42 6.84
N SER A 345 -2.97 16.75 7.20
CA SER A 345 -3.49 18.13 7.03
C SER A 345 -2.71 19.16 7.85
N GLU A 346 -2.06 18.71 8.92
CA GLU A 346 -1.19 19.54 9.77
C GLU A 346 0.30 19.40 9.42
N GLY A 347 0.63 18.64 8.38
CA GLY A 347 2.00 18.37 7.97
C GLY A 347 2.69 19.61 7.39
N SER A 348 3.93 19.85 7.79
CA SER A 348 4.71 21.02 7.37
C SER A 348 4.90 21.10 5.85
N CYS A 349 5.14 19.96 5.16
CA CYS A 349 5.30 19.95 3.71
C CYS A 349 4.03 20.38 2.98
N ILE A 350 2.87 19.78 3.27
CA ILE A 350 1.65 20.13 2.53
C ILE A 350 1.21 21.56 2.83
N LYS A 351 1.42 22.04 4.07
CA LYS A 351 1.13 23.42 4.47
C LYS A 351 1.97 24.43 3.72
N SER A 352 3.28 24.23 3.60
CA SER A 352 4.16 25.14 2.86
C SER A 352 3.84 25.18 1.36
N ILE A 353 3.37 24.06 0.79
CA ILE A 353 3.08 23.94 -0.64
C ILE A 353 1.72 24.56 -1.01
N ILE A 354 0.70 24.40 -0.16
CA ILE A 354 -0.67 24.88 -0.40
C ILE A 354 -0.96 26.17 0.41
N GLN A 355 0.09 26.87 0.83
CA GLN A 355 0.01 28.20 1.49
C GLN A 355 -0.88 28.23 2.74
N ASP A 356 -0.87 27.13 3.51
CA ASP A 356 -1.65 26.96 4.75
C ASP A 356 -3.17 27.18 4.62
N ASP A 357 -3.72 27.11 3.40
CA ASP A 357 -5.16 27.13 3.18
C ASP A 357 -5.76 25.79 3.61
N LYS A 358 -6.27 25.77 4.85
CA LYS A 358 -6.90 24.61 5.50
C LYS A 358 -7.90 23.89 4.59
N TYR A 359 -8.73 24.61 3.83
CA TYR A 359 -9.79 23.97 3.04
C TYR A 359 -9.27 23.41 1.73
N LYS A 360 -8.30 24.07 1.07
CA LYS A 360 -7.60 23.49 -0.08
C LYS A 360 -6.81 22.24 0.31
N ILE A 361 -6.08 22.28 1.42
CA ILE A 361 -5.32 21.13 1.94
C ILE A 361 -6.27 19.95 2.23
N LYS A 362 -7.36 20.20 2.97
CA LYS A 362 -8.34 19.15 3.26
C LYS A 362 -8.98 18.59 1.99
N SER A 363 -9.34 19.45 1.03
CA SER A 363 -9.95 19.02 -0.23
C SER A 363 -8.97 18.19 -1.08
N PHE A 364 -7.70 18.61 -1.15
CA PHE A 364 -6.64 17.85 -1.80
C PHE A 364 -6.43 16.48 -1.13
N LEU A 365 -6.33 16.43 0.21
CA LEU A 365 -6.13 15.17 0.93
C LEU A 365 -7.37 14.27 0.91
N VAL A 366 -8.58 14.82 0.82
CA VAL A 366 -9.81 14.04 0.61
C VAL A 366 -9.81 13.46 -0.80
N ALA A 367 -9.48 14.23 -1.83
CA ALA A 367 -9.42 13.73 -3.21
C ALA A 367 -8.29 12.69 -3.39
N PHE A 368 -7.04 13.04 -3.06
CA PHE A 368 -5.88 12.23 -3.41
C PHE A 368 -5.35 11.35 -2.27
N GLY A 369 -5.64 11.69 -1.01
CA GLY A 369 -5.04 11.06 0.17
C GLY A 369 -5.78 9.83 0.72
N GLY A 370 -6.84 9.36 0.05
CA GLY A 370 -7.71 8.28 0.52
C GLY A 370 -8.78 8.78 1.49
N TYR A 371 -9.44 7.85 2.19
CA TYR A 371 -10.46 8.21 3.17
C TYR A 371 -9.91 9.10 4.30
N ARG A 372 -10.71 10.11 4.68
CA ARG A 372 -10.45 10.98 5.83
C ARG A 372 -11.74 11.18 6.62
N LYS A 373 -11.65 11.12 7.94
CA LYS A 373 -12.77 11.51 8.82
C LYS A 373 -12.87 13.04 8.82
N VAL A 374 -13.87 13.57 8.13
CA VAL A 374 -14.12 15.02 8.01
C VAL A 374 -15.15 15.46 9.05
N LYS A 375 -14.92 16.61 9.71
CA LYS A 375 -15.90 17.21 10.63
C LYS A 375 -17.05 17.85 9.86
N LYS A 376 -18.27 17.81 10.40
CA LYS A 376 -19.47 18.39 9.74
C LYS A 376 -19.28 19.84 9.30
N GLU A 377 -18.60 20.65 10.12
CA GLU A 377 -18.29 22.06 9.84
C GLU A 377 -17.38 22.28 8.60
N ASP A 378 -16.51 21.33 8.27
CA ASP A 378 -15.61 21.42 7.12
C ASP A 378 -16.27 20.90 5.82
N ILE A 379 -17.31 20.07 5.92
CA ILE A 379 -17.93 19.39 4.77
C ILE A 379 -18.43 20.40 3.74
N LYS A 380 -19.11 21.47 4.18
CA LYS A 380 -19.65 22.49 3.26
C LYS A 380 -18.55 23.11 2.38
N TRP A 381 -17.41 23.44 2.98
CA TRP A 381 -16.28 24.04 2.27
C TRP A 381 -15.63 23.05 1.31
N ILE A 382 -15.36 21.83 1.78
CA ILE A 382 -14.83 20.76 0.94
C ILE A 382 -15.77 20.48 -0.24
N ARG A 383 -17.09 20.60 -0.04
CA ARG A 383 -18.05 20.44 -1.13
C ARG A 383 -17.94 21.50 -2.19
N ASN A 384 -17.75 22.76 -1.81
CA ASN A 384 -17.56 23.83 -2.79
C ASN A 384 -16.29 23.62 -3.62
N PHE A 385 -15.20 23.14 -3.01
CA PHE A 385 -13.98 22.79 -3.73
C PHE A 385 -14.22 21.59 -4.66
N LEU A 386 -14.71 20.45 -4.15
CA LEU A 386 -14.82 19.24 -4.96
C LEU A 386 -16.00 19.25 -5.95
N CYS A 387 -16.83 20.30 -5.91
CA CYS A 387 -18.05 20.42 -6.70
C CYS A 387 -17.79 20.30 -8.21
N GLU A 388 -18.64 19.54 -8.88
CA GLU A 388 -18.50 19.27 -10.32
C GLU A 388 -18.65 20.52 -11.20
N ASN A 389 -19.60 21.39 -10.84
CA ASN A 389 -20.07 22.51 -11.68
C ASN A 389 -19.89 23.89 -11.03
N CYS A 390 -19.21 23.96 -9.88
CA CYS A 390 -18.98 25.24 -9.20
C CYS A 390 -17.75 25.91 -9.81
N GLU A 391 -17.92 27.10 -10.39
CA GLU A 391 -16.86 27.87 -11.06
C GLU A 391 -15.79 28.41 -10.10
N THR A 392 -16.04 28.35 -8.79
CA THR A 392 -15.11 28.78 -7.73
C THR A 392 -14.00 27.75 -7.54
N VAL A 393 -13.04 27.77 -8.47
CA VAL A 393 -11.72 27.09 -8.53
C VAL A 393 -11.47 26.05 -7.43
N PRO A 394 -11.48 24.77 -7.83
CA PRO A 394 -10.19 24.10 -7.82
C PRO A 394 -9.86 23.30 -9.07
N SER A 395 -8.56 23.08 -9.19
CA SER A 395 -7.83 22.22 -10.11
C SER A 395 -8.18 20.73 -10.08
N PHE A 396 -9.26 20.31 -9.40
CA PHE A 396 -9.73 18.92 -9.38
C PHE A 396 -11.20 18.83 -8.94
N ASN A 397 -12.11 18.66 -9.89
CA ASN A 397 -13.56 18.52 -9.64
C ASN A 397 -13.98 17.05 -9.68
N ILE A 398 -14.89 16.65 -8.80
CA ILE A 398 -15.38 15.27 -8.70
C ILE A 398 -16.72 15.13 -9.43
N VAL A 399 -16.85 14.08 -10.25
CA VAL A 399 -18.09 13.69 -10.95
C VAL A 399 -19.20 13.43 -9.93
N ASP A 400 -20.40 13.94 -10.20
CA ASP A 400 -21.58 13.75 -9.38
C ASP A 400 -21.36 14.22 -7.93
N PHE A 401 -20.66 15.33 -7.74
CA PHE A 401 -20.37 15.89 -6.42
C PHE A 401 -21.09 17.24 -6.26
N PRO A 402 -22.35 17.25 -5.80
CA PRO A 402 -23.13 18.48 -5.74
C PRO A 402 -22.72 19.34 -4.53
N PRO A 403 -22.85 20.69 -4.63
CA PRO A 403 -22.53 21.57 -3.50
C PRO A 403 -23.49 21.35 -2.31
N ASN A 404 -24.75 21.02 -2.61
CA ASN A 404 -25.81 20.72 -1.63
C ASN A 404 -26.41 19.33 -1.90
N GLY A 405 -26.81 18.61 -0.84
CA GLY A 405 -27.43 17.29 -0.96
C GLY A 405 -26.43 16.13 -1.09
N ASN A 406 -26.93 14.89 -1.07
CA ASN A 406 -26.08 13.70 -1.15
C ASN A 406 -26.25 13.03 -2.50
N SER A 407 -25.14 12.54 -3.03
CA SER A 407 -25.03 11.72 -4.22
C SER A 407 -24.18 10.49 -3.91
N PRO A 408 -24.27 9.41 -4.73
CA PRO A 408 -23.41 8.24 -4.57
C PRO A 408 -21.92 8.59 -4.49
N MET A 409 -21.43 9.54 -5.30
CA MET A 409 -20.02 9.93 -5.26
C MET A 409 -19.65 10.73 -4.01
N SER A 410 -20.54 11.62 -3.53
CA SER A 410 -20.29 12.35 -2.29
C SER A 410 -20.22 11.42 -1.07
N GLU A 411 -21.09 10.41 -1.03
CA GLU A 411 -21.08 9.36 0.00
C GLU A 411 -19.79 8.52 -0.09
N TYR A 412 -19.41 8.13 -1.31
CA TYR A 412 -18.16 7.39 -1.53
C TYR A 412 -16.92 8.18 -1.08
N VAL A 413 -16.79 9.45 -1.48
CA VAL A 413 -15.59 10.25 -1.18
C VAL A 413 -15.49 10.63 0.30
N LEU A 414 -16.61 10.98 0.95
CA LEU A 414 -16.63 11.49 2.32
C LEU A 414 -16.81 10.41 3.40
N HIS A 415 -17.46 9.28 3.07
CA HIS A 415 -17.90 8.30 4.06
C HIS A 415 -17.38 6.88 3.85
N TYR A 416 -16.95 6.50 2.64
CA TYR A 416 -16.42 5.17 2.39
C TYR A 416 -15.01 4.98 2.98
N LYS A 417 -14.92 4.27 4.12
CA LYS A 417 -13.71 4.12 4.93
C LYS A 417 -12.54 3.42 4.22
N HIS A 418 -12.82 2.51 3.29
CA HIS A 418 -11.82 1.69 2.61
C HIS A 418 -11.34 2.29 1.28
N ARG A 419 -11.43 3.61 1.12
CA ARG A 419 -10.94 4.29 -0.10
C ARG A 419 -9.42 4.42 -0.09
N SER A 420 -8.79 3.85 -1.12
CA SER A 420 -7.34 3.91 -1.31
C SER A 420 -6.85 5.34 -1.59
N SER A 421 -5.61 5.61 -1.20
CA SER A 421 -4.92 6.84 -1.57
C SER A 421 -4.45 6.78 -3.02
N LEU A 422 -4.77 7.83 -3.78
CA LEU A 422 -4.27 8.04 -5.13
C LEU A 422 -2.83 8.55 -5.12
N LEU A 423 -2.50 9.47 -4.20
CA LEU A 423 -1.14 9.90 -3.92
C LEU A 423 -0.39 8.77 -3.21
N ARG A 424 0.71 8.33 -3.81
CA ARG A 424 1.48 7.15 -3.41
C ARG A 424 2.96 7.47 -3.46
N PHE A 425 3.69 6.87 -2.53
CA PHE A 425 5.13 6.97 -2.39
C PHE A 425 5.71 5.57 -2.40
N LYS A 426 6.80 5.40 -3.12
CA LYS A 426 7.50 4.13 -3.24
C LYS A 426 9.00 4.37 -3.19
N LEU A 427 9.69 3.53 -2.43
CA LEU A 427 11.14 3.47 -2.44
C LEU A 427 11.59 2.39 -3.43
N ILE A 428 12.68 2.62 -4.14
CA ILE A 428 13.30 1.61 -4.99
C ILE A 428 14.82 1.71 -4.83
N SER A 429 15.48 0.57 -4.79
CA SER A 429 16.95 0.47 -4.79
C SER A 429 17.41 -0.40 -5.96
N ASP A 430 18.55 -0.05 -6.54
CA ASP A 430 19.25 -0.90 -7.50
C ASP A 430 20.33 -1.77 -6.82
N LYS A 431 21.11 -2.53 -7.61
CA LYS A 431 22.21 -3.36 -7.08
C LYS A 431 23.38 -2.56 -6.52
N GLU A 432 23.53 -1.30 -6.89
CA GLU A 432 24.60 -0.41 -6.44
C GLU A 432 24.19 0.37 -5.18
N ASN A 433 23.06 0.00 -4.56
CA ASN A 433 22.44 0.69 -3.42
C ASN A 433 22.01 2.15 -3.70
N ASN A 434 21.93 2.56 -4.96
CA ASN A 434 21.29 3.83 -5.30
C ASN A 434 19.81 3.73 -4.95
N SER A 435 19.32 4.69 -4.16
CA SER A 435 17.94 4.67 -3.67
C SER A 435 17.16 5.88 -4.18
N TYR A 436 15.92 5.65 -4.60
CA TYR A 436 15.05 6.66 -5.19
C TYR A 436 13.64 6.61 -4.59
N LEU A 437 13.01 7.77 -4.47
CA LEU A 437 11.62 7.97 -4.09
C LEU A 437 10.82 8.20 -5.36
N ILE A 438 9.96 7.25 -5.72
CA ILE A 438 8.92 7.43 -6.74
C ILE A 438 7.67 7.94 -6.03
N SER A 439 7.31 9.19 -6.28
CA SER A 439 6.04 9.78 -5.86
C SER A 439 5.12 9.85 -7.07
N TYR A 440 3.93 9.27 -6.96
CA TYR A 440 3.00 9.25 -8.08
C TYR A 440 1.55 9.38 -7.63
N ILE A 441 0.70 9.87 -8.52
CA ILE A 441 -0.75 9.95 -8.30
C ILE A 441 -1.43 9.06 -9.33
N LEU A 442 -2.15 8.04 -8.85
CA LEU A 442 -3.08 7.30 -9.71
C LEU A 442 -4.21 8.23 -10.14
N TYR A 443 -4.51 8.22 -11.42
CA TYR A 443 -5.69 8.89 -11.94
C TYR A 443 -6.93 8.09 -11.57
N SER A 444 -8.03 8.79 -11.25
CA SER A 444 -9.30 8.18 -10.89
C SER A 444 -10.41 8.59 -11.85
N SER A 445 -11.30 7.66 -12.17
CA SER A 445 -12.46 7.90 -13.03
C SER A 445 -13.47 8.89 -12.45
N TYR A 446 -13.43 9.16 -11.15
CA TYR A 446 -14.32 10.15 -10.53
C TYR A 446 -13.87 11.59 -10.74
N PHE A 447 -12.72 11.86 -11.35
CA PHE A 447 -12.34 13.24 -11.69
C PHE A 447 -13.00 13.64 -13.02
N LYS A 448 -13.81 14.71 -13.00
CA LYS A 448 -14.36 15.30 -14.23
C LYS A 448 -13.31 16.14 -14.96
N LYS A 449 -12.60 16.94 -14.18
CA LYS A 449 -11.52 17.81 -14.65
C LYS A 449 -10.44 17.83 -13.58
N ILE A 450 -9.20 17.66 -14.00
CA ILE A 450 -8.02 17.86 -13.17
C ILE A 450 -7.05 18.75 -13.94
N ASP A 451 -6.54 19.78 -13.29
CA ASP A 451 -5.42 20.54 -13.79
C ASP A 451 -4.14 19.75 -13.49
N ILE A 452 -3.77 18.92 -14.47
CA ILE A 452 -2.62 18.03 -14.39
C ILE A 452 -1.34 18.82 -14.08
N LYS A 453 -1.19 20.03 -14.62
CA LYS A 453 0.01 20.86 -14.42
C LYS A 453 0.13 21.25 -12.95
N LEU A 454 -0.93 21.82 -12.35
CA LEU A 454 -0.89 22.19 -10.94
C LEU A 454 -0.63 20.98 -10.04
N VAL A 455 -1.34 19.87 -10.28
CA VAL A 455 -1.20 18.67 -9.44
C VAL A 455 0.21 18.06 -9.60
N SER A 456 0.78 18.08 -10.80
CA SER A 456 2.16 17.64 -11.05
C SER A 456 3.19 18.54 -10.34
N ASP A 457 2.97 19.86 -10.30
CA ASP A 457 3.82 20.80 -9.57
C ASP A 457 3.75 20.58 -8.06
N ILE A 458 2.54 20.37 -7.51
CA ILE A 458 2.34 20.01 -6.09
C ILE A 458 3.08 18.70 -5.78
N LEU A 459 2.95 17.68 -6.63
CA LEU A 459 3.62 16.40 -6.46
C LEU A 459 5.15 16.54 -6.47
N GLY A 460 5.70 17.39 -7.36
CA GLY A 460 7.14 17.67 -7.42
C GLY A 460 7.66 18.32 -6.14
N LYS A 461 6.94 19.32 -5.63
CA LYS A 461 7.26 19.97 -4.36
C LYS A 461 7.14 19.02 -3.16
N LEU A 462 6.12 18.16 -3.14
CA LEU A 462 5.96 17.15 -2.08
C LEU A 462 7.12 16.15 -2.10
N THR A 463 7.53 15.69 -3.28
CA THR A 463 8.66 14.78 -3.44
C THR A 463 9.94 15.38 -2.88
N SER A 464 10.24 16.63 -3.28
CA SER A 464 11.43 17.35 -2.81
C SER A 464 11.40 17.54 -1.29
N CYS A 465 10.27 18.03 -0.75
CA CYS A 465 10.13 18.27 0.69
C CYS A 465 10.32 17.00 1.54
N VAL A 466 9.82 15.86 1.07
CA VAL A 466 9.98 14.57 1.78
C VAL A 466 11.42 14.08 1.76
N CYS A 467 12.15 14.29 0.66
CA CYS A 467 13.56 13.93 0.54
C CYS A 467 14.50 14.88 1.31
N ASP A 468 14.22 16.18 1.29
CA ASP A 468 15.17 17.24 1.70
C ASP A 468 14.99 17.74 3.14
N LEU A 469 13.88 17.41 3.80
CA LEU A 469 13.63 17.81 5.20
C LEU A 469 14.81 17.36 6.08
N GLN A 470 15.60 18.33 6.57
CA GLN A 470 16.75 18.14 7.46
C GLN A 470 16.32 17.84 8.88
#